data_AF-A0AA39HBY9-F1
#
_entry.id   AF-A0AA39HBY9-F1
#
_cell.length_a   1.000
_cell.length_b   1.000
_cell.length_c   1.000
_cell.angle_alpha   90.00
_cell.angle_beta   90.00
_cell.angle_gamma   90.00
#
_symmetry.space_group_name_H-M   'P 1'
#
loop_
_entity.id
_entity.type
_entity.pdbx_description
1 polymer ?
#
loop_
_entity_poly.entity_id
_entity_poly.type
_entity_poly.pdbx_seq_one_letter_code
_entity_poly.pdbx_strand_id
1 'polypeptide(L)'
;MFLLGSCFSNIFVMITPAVTWCGFSVLQGVYSCVEYLAKLPDDWKYYQYLSGVDLPLKTNLEMVRIFKQLNGSFNSGIYDLEESRRQNGKPSPLPLWKSSLSATFSRESAHFMLKSRLVQQTYKYLRSTFCPDETFWTTIAGIFAQESCVYGVRDLTTLINRPELVAHKFYMEYQPAAYFCLYEKVRKRALDRNFKFDVSAYGELPGPKLLSGTPFEKVKFGSPAGYVYY
;
A
#
# COMPACT_ATOMS: atom_id res chain seq x y z
N MET A 1 -27.74 -14.87 2.95
CA MET A 1 -26.40 -14.52 3.45
C MET A 1 -26.27 -13.01 3.40
N PHE A 2 -26.21 -12.34 4.55
CA PHE A 2 -26.04 -10.88 4.58
C PHE A 2 -24.57 -10.54 4.40
N LEU A 3 -24.25 -9.70 3.42
CA LEU A 3 -22.91 -9.19 3.18
C LEU A 3 -22.68 -7.91 4.00
N LEU A 4 -21.44 -7.60 4.36
CA LEU A 4 -21.12 -6.43 5.20
C LEU A 4 -21.64 -5.11 4.59
N GLY A 5 -21.65 -5.00 3.25
CA GLY A 5 -22.20 -3.86 2.51
C GLY A 5 -23.73 -3.68 2.60
N SER A 6 -24.47 -4.65 3.15
CA SER A 6 -25.89 -4.46 3.48
C SER A 6 -26.11 -3.73 4.82
N CYS A 7 -25.05 -3.59 5.63
CA CYS A 7 -25.11 -2.91 6.93
C CYS A 7 -24.51 -1.50 6.92
N PHE A 8 -23.68 -1.17 5.92
CA PHE A 8 -22.93 0.10 5.86
C PHE A 8 -22.94 0.65 4.42
N SER A 9 -23.52 1.83 4.23
CA SER A 9 -23.69 2.47 2.91
C SER A 9 -22.36 2.81 2.21
N ASN A 10 -21.27 2.93 2.97
CA ASN A 10 -19.92 3.18 2.47
C ASN A 10 -19.08 1.91 2.24
N ILE A 11 -19.69 0.72 2.28
CA ILE A 11 -19.01 -0.57 2.01
C ILE A 11 -19.67 -1.23 0.79
N PHE A 12 -18.93 -1.28 -0.32
CA PHE A 12 -19.30 -2.07 -1.49
C PHE A 12 -18.57 -3.42 -1.48
N VAL A 13 -19.25 -4.50 -1.87
CA VAL A 13 -18.67 -5.86 -1.95
C VAL A 13 -18.67 -6.31 -3.40
N MET A 14 -17.48 -6.51 -3.95
CA MET A 14 -17.27 -6.99 -5.33
C MET A 14 -17.04 -8.50 -5.33
N ILE A 15 -17.74 -9.22 -6.22
CA ILE A 15 -17.46 -10.64 -6.49
C ILE A 15 -16.43 -10.73 -7.63
N THR A 16 -15.33 -11.42 -7.38
CA THR A 16 -14.22 -11.63 -8.33
C THR A 16 -14.07 -13.12 -8.68
N PRO A 17 -13.32 -13.47 -9.74
CA PRO A 17 -12.87 -14.86 -9.93
C PRO A 17 -12.09 -15.38 -8.70
N ALA A 18 -12.01 -16.71 -8.57
CA ALA A 18 -11.27 -17.36 -7.49
C ALA A 18 -9.81 -16.88 -7.45
N VAL A 19 -9.36 -16.47 -6.26
CA VAL A 19 -8.00 -15.96 -6.05
C VAL A 19 -7.02 -17.14 -5.97
N THR A 20 -5.99 -17.11 -6.81
CA THR A 20 -4.87 -18.07 -6.77
C THR A 20 -3.64 -17.32 -6.29
N TRP A 21 -2.92 -17.87 -5.31
CA TRP A 21 -1.72 -17.24 -4.78
C TRP A 21 -0.68 -17.00 -5.90
N CYS A 22 -0.14 -15.78 -5.96
CA CYS A 22 0.73 -15.29 -7.04
C CYS A 22 0.17 -15.41 -8.47
N GLY A 23 -1.13 -15.64 -8.63
CA GLY A 23 -1.85 -15.63 -9.90
C GLY A 23 -2.46 -14.27 -10.22
N PHE A 24 -2.75 -14.01 -11.50
CA PHE A 24 -3.32 -12.74 -11.95
C PHE A 24 -4.68 -12.39 -11.33
N SER A 25 -5.42 -13.35 -10.77
CA SER A 25 -6.69 -13.07 -10.08
C SER A 25 -6.54 -12.20 -8.83
N VAL A 26 -5.36 -12.16 -8.18
CA VAL A 26 -5.08 -11.19 -7.11
C VAL A 26 -5.09 -9.76 -7.68
N LEU A 27 -4.21 -9.49 -8.65
CA LEU A 27 -4.09 -8.17 -9.28
C LEU A 27 -5.42 -7.74 -9.95
N GLN A 28 -6.12 -8.67 -10.60
CA GLN A 28 -7.43 -8.40 -11.20
C GLN A 28 -8.45 -7.94 -10.17
N GLY A 29 -8.57 -8.62 -9.02
CA GLY A 29 -9.54 -8.26 -7.98
C GLY A 29 -9.24 -6.88 -7.40
N VAL A 30 -7.98 -6.64 -7.01
CA VAL A 30 -7.56 -5.36 -6.40
C VAL A 30 -7.66 -4.20 -7.39
N TYR A 31 -7.21 -4.38 -8.63
CA TYR A 31 -7.32 -3.34 -9.66
C TYR A 31 -8.78 -3.05 -10.03
N SER A 32 -9.68 -4.05 -9.97
CA SER A 32 -11.12 -3.81 -10.17
C SER A 32 -11.72 -2.91 -9.08
N CYS A 33 -11.22 -2.97 -7.84
CA CYS A 33 -11.59 -2.01 -6.79
C CYS A 33 -11.08 -0.59 -7.10
N VAL A 34 -9.86 -0.44 -7.65
CA VAL A 34 -9.35 0.86 -8.12
C VAL A 34 -10.20 1.40 -9.29
N GLU A 35 -10.54 0.53 -10.24
CA GLU A 35 -11.45 0.84 -11.36
C GLU A 35 -12.83 1.30 -10.90
N TYR A 36 -13.36 0.73 -9.81
CA TYR A 36 -14.66 1.12 -9.25
C TYR A 36 -14.58 2.46 -8.50
N LEU A 37 -13.65 2.58 -7.55
CA LEU A 37 -13.50 3.76 -6.70
C LEU A 37 -13.15 5.01 -7.52
N ALA A 38 -12.31 4.89 -8.56
CA ALA A 38 -11.97 6.00 -9.45
C ALA A 38 -13.06 6.34 -10.50
N LYS A 39 -14.23 5.70 -10.43
CA LYS A 39 -15.46 6.07 -11.15
C LYS A 39 -16.55 6.63 -10.22
N LEU A 40 -16.37 6.58 -8.90
CA LEU A 40 -17.31 7.15 -7.93
C LEU A 40 -17.26 8.69 -7.91
N PRO A 41 -18.40 9.37 -7.67
CA PRO A 41 -18.45 10.82 -7.52
C PRO A 41 -17.76 11.30 -6.23
N ASP A 42 -17.65 10.43 -5.23
CA ASP A 42 -17.09 10.69 -3.90
C ASP A 42 -15.67 11.28 -3.95
N ASP A 43 -15.46 12.36 -3.19
CA ASP A 43 -14.20 13.12 -3.15
C ASP A 43 -13.16 12.50 -2.18
N TRP A 44 -12.95 11.19 -2.30
CA TRP A 44 -11.91 10.47 -1.57
C TRP A 44 -10.51 10.93 -2.01
N LYS A 45 -9.52 10.91 -1.11
CA LYS A 45 -8.19 11.49 -1.38
C LYS A 45 -7.09 10.46 -1.60
N TYR A 46 -7.14 9.36 -0.85
CA TYR A 46 -6.16 8.27 -0.93
C TYR A 46 -6.85 6.92 -1.00
N TYR A 47 -6.29 6.03 -1.82
CA TYR A 47 -6.54 4.60 -1.85
C TYR A 47 -5.45 3.88 -1.05
N GLN A 48 -5.84 2.83 -0.34
CA GLN A 48 -4.96 1.93 0.40
C GLN A 48 -5.36 0.49 0.06
N TYR A 49 -4.45 -0.28 -0.54
CA TYR A 49 -4.64 -1.73 -0.67
C TYR A 49 -4.30 -2.42 0.65
N LEU A 50 -5.26 -3.19 1.17
CA LEU A 50 -5.13 -4.05 2.35
C LEU A 50 -5.50 -5.49 1.99
N SER A 51 -4.87 -6.46 2.66
CA SER A 51 -5.25 -7.87 2.65
C SER A 51 -6.04 -8.28 3.91
N GLY A 52 -6.64 -9.48 3.90
CA GLY A 52 -7.38 -10.03 5.06
C GLY A 52 -6.52 -10.40 6.28
N VAL A 53 -5.19 -10.26 6.21
CA VAL A 53 -4.22 -10.55 7.29
C VAL A 53 -3.40 -9.32 7.71
N ASP A 54 -3.85 -8.13 7.29
CA ASP A 54 -3.24 -6.85 7.58
C ASP A 54 -3.85 -6.21 8.84
N LEU A 55 -3.04 -5.48 9.62
CA LEU A 55 -3.51 -4.68 10.75
C LEU A 55 -2.88 -3.28 10.75
N PRO A 56 -3.66 -2.18 10.85
CA PRO A 56 -3.12 -0.83 10.94
C PRO A 56 -2.19 -0.63 12.13
N LEU A 57 -1.03 0.00 11.89
CA LEU A 57 -0.11 0.49 12.93
C LEU A 57 -0.43 1.92 13.36
N LYS A 58 -1.27 2.61 12.59
CA LYS A 58 -1.70 4.00 12.76
C LYS A 58 -3.22 4.06 12.88
N THR A 59 -3.70 4.96 13.73
CA THR A 59 -5.12 5.31 13.82
C THR A 59 -5.56 6.13 12.61
N ASN A 60 -6.87 6.26 12.39
CA ASN A 60 -7.41 7.07 11.31
C ASN A 60 -6.93 8.54 11.36
N LEU A 61 -6.76 9.12 12.55
CA LEU A 61 -6.27 10.50 12.68
C LEU A 61 -4.77 10.62 12.32
N GLU A 62 -3.95 9.65 12.73
CA GLU A 62 -2.55 9.57 12.31
C GLU A 62 -2.45 9.39 10.79
N MET A 63 -3.20 8.46 10.19
CA MET A 63 -3.26 8.26 8.73
C MET A 63 -3.69 9.53 7.98
N VAL A 64 -4.75 10.22 8.42
CA VAL A 64 -5.19 11.48 7.79
C VAL A 64 -4.13 12.60 7.89
N ARG A 65 -3.31 12.63 8.96
CA ARG A 65 -2.18 13.56 9.07
C ARG A 65 -1.04 13.16 8.11
N ILE A 66 -0.72 11.87 8.01
CA ILE A 66 0.32 11.36 7.10
C ILE A 66 -0.07 11.61 5.64
N PHE A 67 -1.30 11.29 5.25
CA PHE A 67 -1.80 11.49 3.87
C PHE A 67 -1.75 12.96 3.43
N LYS A 68 -1.89 13.92 4.36
CA LYS A 68 -1.67 15.34 4.05
C LYS A 68 -0.20 15.67 3.78
N GLN A 69 0.73 15.06 4.52
CA GLN A 69 2.17 15.22 4.28
C GLN A 69 2.65 14.49 3.02
N LEU A 70 1.99 13.39 2.64
CA LEU A 70 2.27 12.69 1.38
C LEU A 70 1.91 13.53 0.13
N ASN A 71 1.13 14.62 0.26
CA ASN A 71 0.92 15.66 -0.77
C ASN A 71 0.66 15.12 -2.20
N GLY A 72 -0.20 14.11 -2.33
CA GLY A 72 -0.54 13.47 -3.60
C GLY A 72 0.37 12.33 -4.05
N SER A 73 1.47 12.03 -3.33
CA SER A 73 2.46 11.01 -3.72
C SER A 73 1.93 9.57 -3.69
N PHE A 74 2.59 8.71 -4.47
CA PHE A 74 2.52 7.26 -4.34
C PHE A 74 3.43 6.82 -3.18
N ASN A 75 3.03 5.81 -2.41
CA ASN A 75 3.80 5.23 -1.30
C ASN A 75 3.58 3.71 -1.21
N SER A 76 4.64 2.96 -1.49
CA SER A 76 4.73 1.49 -1.45
C SER A 76 6.19 1.10 -1.22
N GLY A 77 6.45 -0.05 -0.61
CA GLY A 77 7.76 -0.70 -0.73
C GLY A 77 8.00 -1.09 -2.20
N ILE A 78 9.22 -0.88 -2.70
CA ILE A 78 9.61 -1.17 -4.09
C ILE A 78 10.90 -2.00 -4.07
N TYR A 79 10.99 -3.12 -4.79
CA TYR A 79 12.14 -4.02 -4.68
C TYR A 79 12.66 -4.39 -6.09
N ASP A 80 13.90 -4.88 -6.19
CA ASP A 80 14.38 -5.49 -7.44
C ASP A 80 13.50 -6.69 -7.81
N LEU A 81 13.12 -6.80 -9.09
CA LEU A 81 12.30 -7.92 -9.56
C LEU A 81 13.16 -9.10 -9.96
N GLU A 82 12.90 -10.26 -9.35
CA GLU A 82 13.55 -11.53 -9.66
C GLU A 82 13.32 -11.91 -11.14
N GLU A 83 14.37 -12.32 -11.86
CA GLU A 83 14.28 -12.70 -13.27
C GLU A 83 13.23 -13.81 -13.53
N SER A 84 13.03 -14.72 -12.57
CA SER A 84 12.02 -15.78 -12.62
C SER A 84 10.57 -15.29 -12.67
N ARG A 85 10.29 -14.01 -12.35
CA ARG A 85 8.95 -13.41 -12.49
C ARG A 85 8.70 -12.80 -13.88
N ARG A 86 9.72 -12.68 -14.73
CA ARG A 86 9.65 -12.03 -16.06
C ARG A 86 9.23 -13.01 -17.16
N GLN A 87 8.71 -12.50 -18.28
CA GLN A 87 8.38 -13.34 -19.45
C GLN A 87 9.57 -13.46 -20.40
N ASN A 88 10.14 -14.67 -20.50
CA ASN A 88 11.22 -14.99 -21.43
C ASN A 88 10.87 -14.58 -22.87
N GLY A 89 11.80 -13.90 -23.54
CA GLY A 89 11.69 -13.50 -24.95
C GLY A 89 10.66 -12.40 -25.26
N LYS A 90 9.98 -11.81 -24.26
CA LYS A 90 8.90 -10.84 -24.49
C LYS A 90 9.16 -9.52 -23.74
N PRO A 91 9.42 -8.40 -24.44
CA PRO A 91 9.72 -7.12 -23.81
C PRO A 91 8.51 -6.60 -23.02
N SER A 92 8.78 -6.05 -21.84
CA SER A 92 7.79 -5.37 -21.01
C SER A 92 7.51 -3.95 -21.54
N PRO A 93 6.28 -3.42 -21.44
CA PRO A 93 5.97 -2.02 -21.77
C PRO A 93 6.63 -0.99 -20.84
N LEU A 94 7.09 -1.39 -19.64
CA LEU A 94 7.79 -0.58 -18.66
C LEU A 94 8.91 -1.39 -17.99
N PRO A 95 9.99 -0.74 -17.49
CA PRO A 95 10.95 -1.38 -16.59
C PRO A 95 10.21 -1.97 -15.38
N LEU A 96 10.35 -3.26 -15.14
CA LEU A 96 9.60 -3.97 -14.11
C LEU A 96 10.33 -3.92 -12.77
N TRP A 97 9.60 -3.51 -11.74
CA TRP A 97 10.03 -3.51 -10.34
C TRP A 97 9.08 -4.39 -9.53
N LYS A 98 9.60 -5.04 -8.49
CA LYS A 98 8.77 -5.71 -7.49
C LYS A 98 8.17 -4.68 -6.55
N SER A 99 7.04 -4.98 -5.94
CA SER A 99 6.40 -4.14 -4.92
C SER A 99 6.18 -4.91 -3.61
N SER A 100 5.91 -4.16 -2.55
CA SER A 100 5.09 -4.68 -1.46
C SER A 100 3.72 -5.12 -1.99
N LEU A 101 3.04 -6.00 -1.26
CA LEU A 101 1.62 -6.25 -1.50
C LEU A 101 0.81 -4.96 -1.30
N SER A 102 1.08 -4.20 -0.23
CA SER A 102 0.32 -2.97 0.06
C SER A 102 0.89 -1.74 -0.66
N ALA A 103 0.00 -0.98 -1.29
CA ALA A 103 0.27 0.30 -1.93
C ALA A 103 -0.73 1.37 -1.47
N THR A 104 -0.24 2.61 -1.38
CA THR A 104 -0.99 3.80 -0.92
C THR A 104 -0.83 4.91 -1.95
N PHE A 105 -1.91 5.46 -2.50
CA PHE A 105 -1.79 6.48 -3.56
C PHE A 105 -3.01 7.38 -3.70
N SER A 106 -2.81 8.53 -4.33
CA SER A 106 -3.81 9.58 -4.53
C SER A 106 -4.93 9.21 -5.53
N ARG A 107 -6.09 9.88 -5.42
CA ARG A 107 -7.21 9.72 -6.38
C ARG A 107 -6.81 10.13 -7.80
N GLU A 108 -5.94 11.13 -7.91
CA GLU A 108 -5.31 11.60 -9.14
C GLU A 108 -4.46 10.49 -9.78
N SER A 109 -3.67 9.77 -8.98
CA SER A 109 -2.91 8.60 -9.44
C SER A 109 -3.85 7.49 -9.95
N ALA A 110 -4.94 7.21 -9.25
CA ALA A 110 -5.92 6.21 -9.68
C ALA A 110 -6.59 6.59 -11.02
N HIS A 111 -7.02 7.84 -11.18
CA HIS A 111 -7.56 8.34 -12.46
C HIS A 111 -6.53 8.28 -13.60
N PHE A 112 -5.24 8.51 -13.31
CA PHE A 112 -4.16 8.35 -14.29
C PHE A 112 -4.00 6.89 -14.73
N MET A 113 -4.02 5.92 -13.81
CA MET A 113 -3.93 4.48 -14.14
C MET A 113 -5.00 4.04 -15.14
N LEU A 114 -6.25 4.48 -14.93
CA LEU A 114 -7.35 4.12 -15.84
C LEU A 114 -7.17 4.67 -17.25
N LYS A 115 -6.58 5.88 -17.38
CA LYS A 115 -6.41 6.60 -18.66
C LYS A 115 -5.09 6.24 -19.37
N SER A 116 -4.06 5.82 -18.65
CA SER A 116 -2.72 5.62 -19.18
C SER A 116 -2.60 4.36 -20.02
N ARG A 117 -2.31 4.53 -21.32
CA ARG A 117 -2.07 3.43 -22.27
C ARG A 117 -0.95 2.51 -21.81
N LEU A 118 0.12 3.04 -21.21
CA LEU A 118 1.25 2.26 -20.69
C LEU A 118 0.82 1.39 -19.51
N VAL A 119 0.09 1.94 -18.54
CA VAL A 119 -0.43 1.18 -17.39
C VAL A 119 -1.35 0.04 -17.88
N GLN A 120 -2.23 0.33 -18.84
CA GLN A 120 -3.12 -0.64 -19.45
C GLN A 120 -2.39 -1.70 -20.31
N GLN A 121 -1.22 -1.39 -20.88
CA GLN A 121 -0.36 -2.36 -21.54
C GLN A 121 0.40 -3.23 -20.53
N THR A 122 0.95 -2.66 -19.46
CA THR A 122 1.63 -3.38 -18.38
C THR A 122 0.68 -4.33 -17.64
N TYR A 123 -0.53 -3.88 -17.29
CA TYR A 123 -1.58 -4.73 -16.71
C TYR A 123 -1.93 -5.94 -17.61
N LYS A 124 -1.93 -5.76 -18.93
CA LYS A 124 -2.14 -6.86 -19.89
C LYS A 124 -0.90 -7.76 -20.05
N TYR A 125 0.31 -7.21 -19.94
CA TYR A 125 1.56 -7.99 -19.94
C TYR A 125 1.60 -8.93 -18.73
N LEU A 126 1.32 -8.41 -17.53
CA LEU A 126 1.39 -9.14 -16.25
C LEU A 126 0.36 -10.29 -16.09
N ARG A 127 -0.51 -10.53 -17.08
CA ARG A 127 -1.42 -11.69 -17.13
C ARG A 127 -0.73 -13.05 -17.18
N SER A 128 0.56 -13.07 -17.51
CA SER A 128 1.37 -14.29 -17.65
C SER A 128 2.72 -14.19 -16.91
N THR A 129 2.80 -13.36 -15.87
CA THR A 129 3.93 -13.30 -14.91
C THR A 129 3.53 -13.91 -13.57
N PHE A 130 4.52 -14.34 -12.78
CA PHE A 130 4.33 -14.83 -11.42
C PHE A 130 4.31 -13.67 -10.40
N CYS A 131 3.39 -13.70 -9.43
CA CYS A 131 3.13 -12.64 -8.44
C CYS A 131 2.96 -11.23 -9.09
N PRO A 132 2.03 -11.05 -10.03
CA PRO A 132 1.88 -9.81 -10.80
C PRO A 132 1.42 -8.62 -9.94
N ASP A 133 0.70 -8.89 -8.86
CA ASP A 133 0.29 -7.93 -7.82
C ASP A 133 1.49 -7.38 -7.04
N GLU A 134 2.47 -8.22 -6.70
CA GLU A 134 3.80 -7.81 -6.20
C GLU A 134 4.73 -7.26 -7.30
N THR A 135 4.19 -6.82 -8.45
CA THR A 135 4.98 -6.24 -9.55
C THR A 135 4.35 -4.95 -10.08
N PHE A 136 3.02 -4.91 -10.18
CA PHE A 136 2.30 -3.83 -10.86
C PHE A 136 2.50 -2.45 -10.23
N TRP A 137 2.35 -2.33 -8.90
CA TRP A 137 2.20 -1.03 -8.22
C TRP A 137 3.41 -0.11 -8.37
N THR A 138 4.62 -0.66 -8.41
CA THR A 138 5.87 0.10 -8.40
C THR A 138 6.49 0.20 -9.78
N THR A 139 6.29 -0.82 -10.63
CA THR A 139 6.50 -0.74 -12.09
C THR A 139 5.83 0.51 -12.71
N ILE A 140 4.70 0.97 -12.15
CA ILE A 140 3.99 2.18 -12.59
C ILE A 140 4.29 3.44 -11.77
N ALA A 141 5.24 3.41 -10.81
CA ALA A 141 5.41 4.48 -9.81
C ALA A 141 6.84 4.80 -9.27
N GLY A 142 7.81 3.88 -9.17
CA GLY A 142 9.10 4.17 -8.48
C GLY A 142 10.08 3.00 -8.27
N ILE A 143 11.10 3.16 -7.39
CA ILE A 143 12.28 2.26 -7.21
C ILE A 143 12.77 2.15 -5.71
N PHE A 144 13.21 0.96 -5.22
CA PHE A 144 13.84 0.56 -3.89
C PHE A 144 13.05 0.74 -2.54
N ALA A 145 13.20 -0.03 -1.41
CA ALA A 145 13.73 -1.37 -1.01
C ALA A 145 13.09 -1.79 0.39
N GLN A 146 12.96 -3.02 0.99
CA GLN A 146 13.12 -4.47 0.68
C GLN A 146 12.29 -5.41 1.66
N GLU A 147 11.91 -6.64 1.25
CA GLU A 147 11.41 -7.85 2.02
C GLU A 147 10.08 -7.86 2.86
N SER A 148 9.72 -9.02 3.48
CA SER A 148 8.40 -9.35 4.10
C SER A 148 8.47 -10.42 5.23
N CYS A 149 7.54 -10.39 6.22
CA CYS A 149 7.61 -11.18 7.47
C CYS A 149 6.23 -11.70 7.98
N VAL A 150 6.22 -12.49 9.07
CA VAL A 150 5.00 -12.91 9.83
C VAL A 150 5.22 -12.58 11.30
N TYR A 151 4.31 -11.83 11.92
CA TYR A 151 4.55 -11.23 13.23
C TYR A 151 3.93 -12.01 14.39
N GLY A 152 4.71 -12.13 15.47
CA GLY A 152 4.29 -12.66 16.77
C GLY A 152 4.25 -11.59 17.86
N VAL A 153 4.00 -12.02 19.10
CA VAL A 153 3.84 -11.12 20.26
C VAL A 153 5.14 -10.35 20.58
N ARG A 154 6.30 -10.93 20.27
CA ARG A 154 7.63 -10.31 20.53
C ARG A 154 7.93 -9.14 19.60
N ASP A 155 7.32 -9.06 18.42
CA ASP A 155 7.58 -8.01 17.44
C ASP A 155 6.83 -6.71 17.76
N LEU A 156 5.79 -6.78 18.61
CA LEU A 156 4.88 -5.66 18.90
C LEU A 156 5.57 -4.42 19.45
N THR A 157 6.63 -4.57 20.24
CA THR A 157 7.42 -3.46 20.81
C THR A 157 8.15 -2.67 19.74
N THR A 158 8.54 -3.33 18.65
CA THR A 158 9.08 -2.68 17.45
C THR A 158 7.95 -2.11 16.59
N LEU A 159 6.96 -2.95 16.27
CA LEU A 159 5.87 -2.64 15.32
C LEU A 159 4.99 -1.46 15.73
N ILE A 160 4.71 -1.26 17.02
CA ILE A 160 3.89 -0.13 17.47
C ILE A 160 4.51 1.23 17.12
N ASN A 161 5.84 1.29 17.07
CA ASN A 161 6.59 2.51 16.78
C ASN A 161 6.81 2.69 15.27
N ARG A 162 7.13 1.61 14.53
CA ARG A 162 7.45 1.58 13.09
C ARG A 162 6.69 2.63 12.25
N PRO A 163 7.36 3.38 11.33
CA PRO A 163 6.72 4.44 10.55
C PRO A 163 5.69 3.94 9.54
N GLU A 164 5.71 2.65 9.20
CA GLU A 164 4.72 2.03 8.33
C GLU A 164 3.28 2.26 8.81
N LEU A 165 2.35 2.32 7.84
CA LEU A 165 0.92 2.58 8.10
C LEU A 165 0.20 1.34 8.65
N VAL A 166 0.65 0.17 8.19
CA VAL A 166 -0.01 -1.14 8.28
C VAL A 166 1.09 -2.19 8.40
N ALA A 167 0.86 -3.21 9.22
CA ALA A 167 1.74 -4.36 9.32
C ALA A 167 1.12 -5.57 8.60
N HIS A 168 1.89 -6.16 7.68
CA HIS A 168 1.63 -7.43 7.02
C HIS A 168 2.67 -8.46 7.51
N LYS A 169 2.31 -9.59 8.13
CA LYS A 169 0.97 -10.16 8.34
C LYS A 169 0.77 -10.82 9.71
N PHE A 170 -0.50 -10.94 10.10
CA PHE A 170 -0.97 -11.66 11.29
C PHE A 170 -1.96 -12.75 10.87
N TYR A 171 -1.77 -13.97 11.36
CA TYR A 171 -2.70 -15.09 11.19
C TYR A 171 -3.40 -15.37 12.53
N MET A 172 -4.70 -15.69 12.53
CA MET A 172 -5.42 -15.99 13.77
C MET A 172 -4.99 -17.34 14.35
N GLU A 173 -4.45 -18.20 13.50
CA GLU A 173 -3.87 -19.50 13.78
C GLU A 173 -2.44 -19.40 14.34
N TYR A 174 -1.80 -18.23 14.27
CA TYR A 174 -0.42 -18.00 14.70
C TYR A 174 -0.31 -16.82 15.66
N GLN A 175 -0.25 -17.13 16.97
CA GLN A 175 -0.13 -16.14 18.05
C GLN A 175 -1.17 -14.99 17.96
N PRO A 176 -2.50 -15.26 17.95
CA PRO A 176 -3.54 -14.23 17.78
C PRO A 176 -3.49 -13.11 18.83
N ALA A 177 -2.87 -13.32 19.98
CA ALA A 177 -2.55 -12.27 20.95
C ALA A 177 -1.74 -11.10 20.33
N ALA A 178 -0.94 -11.35 19.28
CA ALA A 178 -0.23 -10.31 18.54
C ALA A 178 -1.20 -9.31 17.90
N TYR A 179 -2.21 -9.83 17.17
CA TYR A 179 -3.28 -9.05 16.57
C TYR A 179 -4.07 -8.28 17.64
N PHE A 180 -4.54 -8.96 18.69
CA PHE A 180 -5.40 -8.33 19.71
C PHE A 180 -4.67 -7.23 20.51
N CYS A 181 -3.42 -7.46 20.93
CA CYS A 181 -2.64 -6.46 21.65
C CYS A 181 -2.31 -5.23 20.79
N LEU A 182 -1.98 -5.42 19.51
CA LEU A 182 -1.73 -4.31 18.59
C LEU A 182 -3.02 -3.52 18.31
N TYR A 183 -4.14 -4.20 18.05
CA TYR A 183 -5.45 -3.58 17.91
C TYR A 183 -5.83 -2.78 19.17
N GLU A 184 -5.64 -3.34 20.36
CA GLU A 184 -5.94 -2.66 21.63
C GLU A 184 -5.08 -1.39 21.80
N LYS A 185 -3.79 -1.45 21.48
CA LYS A 185 -2.87 -0.30 21.57
C LYS A 185 -3.22 0.80 20.57
N VAL A 186 -3.58 0.45 19.33
CA VAL A 186 -4.06 1.41 18.33
C VAL A 186 -5.41 2.00 18.75
N ARG A 187 -6.33 1.19 19.27
CA ARG A 187 -7.63 1.65 19.77
C ARG A 187 -7.50 2.58 20.98
N LYS A 188 -6.57 2.31 21.90
CA LYS A 188 -6.25 3.21 23.03
C LYS A 188 -5.70 4.56 22.54
N ARG A 189 -4.74 4.57 21.61
CA ARG A 189 -4.29 5.81 20.96
C ARG A 189 -5.42 6.58 20.27
N ALA A 190 -6.35 5.89 19.61
CA ALA A 190 -7.50 6.53 18.94
C ALA A 190 -8.51 7.20 19.89
N LEU A 191 -8.46 6.88 21.18
CA LEU A 191 -9.36 7.43 22.22
C LEU A 191 -8.67 8.49 23.08
N ASP A 192 -7.34 8.52 23.12
CA ASP A 192 -6.57 9.55 23.82
C ASP A 192 -6.50 10.85 23.00
N ARG A 193 -7.19 11.89 23.48
CA ARG A 193 -7.20 13.23 22.88
C ARG A 193 -5.86 13.97 23.01
N ASN A 194 -5.01 13.57 23.96
CA ASN A 194 -3.72 14.19 24.24
C ASN A 194 -2.58 13.52 23.46
N PHE A 195 -2.83 12.41 22.76
CA PHE A 195 -1.81 11.68 22.02
C PHE A 195 -1.19 12.55 20.92
N LYS A 196 0.09 12.90 21.10
CA LYS A 196 0.89 13.62 20.13
C LYS A 196 1.57 12.63 19.18
N PHE A 197 1.53 12.95 17.89
CA PHE A 197 2.17 12.21 16.83
C PHE A 197 2.62 13.23 15.78
N ASP A 198 3.92 13.31 15.54
CA ASP A 198 4.46 14.11 14.44
C ASP A 198 4.35 13.35 13.13
N VAL A 199 4.26 14.10 12.03
CA VAL A 199 4.23 13.61 10.67
C VAL A 199 5.22 14.31 9.74
N SER A 200 6.04 15.24 10.27
CA SER A 200 7.02 16.02 9.48
C SER A 200 7.87 15.15 8.56
N ALA A 201 8.42 14.04 9.09
CA ALA A 201 9.27 13.10 8.36
C ALA A 201 8.62 12.46 7.12
N TYR A 202 7.28 12.34 7.07
CA TYR A 202 6.59 11.86 5.86
C TYR A 202 6.59 12.91 4.74
N GLY A 203 6.65 14.20 5.08
CA GLY A 203 6.84 15.30 4.12
C GLY A 203 8.29 15.45 3.66
N GLU A 204 9.25 14.87 4.39
CA GLU A 204 10.65 14.80 3.99
C GLU A 204 10.96 13.66 2.99
N LEU A 205 10.01 12.76 2.73
CA LEU A 205 10.14 11.67 1.77
C LEU A 205 10.34 12.20 0.33
N PRO A 206 10.99 11.43 -0.58
CA PRO A 206 11.35 11.92 -1.91
C PRO A 206 10.16 12.37 -2.77
N GLY A 207 9.05 11.61 -2.75
CA GLY A 207 7.83 11.96 -3.50
C GLY A 207 7.26 13.32 -3.08
N PRO A 208 6.92 13.52 -1.79
CA PRO A 208 6.48 14.82 -1.26
C PRO A 208 7.46 15.97 -1.48
N LYS A 209 8.78 15.73 -1.37
CA LYS A 209 9.80 16.75 -1.69
C LYS A 209 9.78 17.17 -3.16
N LEU A 210 9.73 16.22 -4.10
CA LEU A 210 9.63 16.50 -5.53
C LEU A 210 8.31 17.23 -5.87
N LEU A 211 7.19 16.80 -5.29
CA LEU A 211 5.86 17.40 -5.50
C LEU A 211 5.71 18.79 -4.87
N SER A 212 6.54 19.14 -3.88
CA SER A 212 6.66 20.51 -3.34
C SER A 212 7.69 21.38 -4.08
N GLY A 213 8.24 20.90 -5.21
CA GLY A 213 9.16 21.67 -6.06
C GLY A 213 10.62 21.63 -5.63
N THR A 214 11.02 20.69 -4.76
CA THR A 214 12.44 20.49 -4.42
C THR A 214 13.20 19.92 -5.62
N PRO A 215 14.29 20.56 -6.10
CA PRO A 215 15.11 20.02 -7.19
C PRO A 215 15.65 18.63 -6.85
N PHE A 216 15.70 17.73 -7.83
CA PHE A 216 16.03 16.31 -7.65
C PHE A 216 17.38 16.10 -6.96
N GLU A 217 18.37 16.94 -7.29
CA GLU A 217 19.75 16.91 -6.77
C GLU A 217 19.81 17.30 -5.29
N LYS A 218 18.75 17.90 -4.75
CA LYS A 218 18.61 18.30 -3.33
C LYS A 218 17.73 17.34 -2.54
N VAL A 219 17.09 16.37 -3.19
CA VAL A 219 16.27 15.35 -2.54
C VAL A 219 17.18 14.24 -2.03
N LYS A 220 17.12 13.95 -0.72
CA LYS A 220 17.87 12.85 -0.12
C LYS A 220 17.12 11.54 -0.36
N PHE A 221 17.66 10.67 -1.19
CA PHE A 221 17.20 9.29 -1.32
C PHE A 221 17.89 8.44 -0.26
N GLY A 222 17.11 7.81 0.62
CA GLY A 222 17.60 7.00 1.72
C GLY A 222 16.62 5.88 2.07
N SER A 223 17.14 4.81 2.66
CA SER A 223 16.34 3.74 3.25
C SER A 223 15.33 4.31 4.27
N PRO A 224 14.15 3.69 4.49
CA PRO A 224 13.20 4.09 5.53
C PRO A 224 13.82 4.25 6.92
N ALA A 225 14.93 3.55 7.22
CA ALA A 225 15.68 3.69 8.47
C ALA A 225 16.50 4.99 8.61
N GLY A 226 16.63 5.79 7.54
CA GLY A 226 17.39 7.04 7.51
C GLY A 226 16.58 8.30 7.90
N TYR A 227 15.30 8.15 8.25
CA TYR A 227 14.41 9.24 8.66
C TYR A 227 13.98 9.04 10.11
N VAL A 228 13.89 10.12 10.88
CA VAL A 228 13.44 10.10 12.28
C VAL A 228 11.95 10.45 12.32
N TYR A 229 11.11 9.51 12.75
CA TYR A 229 9.64 9.64 12.76
C TYR A 229 9.05 9.85 14.17
N TYR A 230 9.89 10.14 15.17
CA TYR A 230 9.56 10.17 16.61
C TYR A 230 10.14 11.42 17.29
#